data_AF-A0A7S4S285-F1
#
_entry.id   AF-A0A7S4S285-F1
#
_cell.length_a   1.000
_cell.length_b   1.000
_cell.length_c   1.000
_cell.angle_alpha   90.00
_cell.angle_beta   90.00
_cell.angle_gamma   90.00
#
_symmetry.space_group_name_H-M   'P 1'
#
loop_
_entity.id
_entity.type
_entity.pdbx_description
1 polymer ?
#
loop_
_entity_poly.entity_id
_entity_poly.type
_entity_poly.pdbx_seq_one_letter_code
_entity_poly.pdbx_strand_id
1 'polypeptide(L)'
;EEAKATATGDLATTTKELADAESALKLANDNCMRTAADHEATVKARDEELKVIAEAKKILVDSTTGAVTQSYSFLQTVRARLQTRADLANAEVLNVVKKLAKEHHSAALAQLASRIAAVMKLGAYAGEDPFAKVKGLIGDLISRLEAEAGSEATEKAYCDEQIAKTEDKKGELQDDVAKLTAKIDQAAARSAELKGEVKELQGELATLAREQAEMDRTRQGTHTDYTQAKAGLEEG
;
A
#
# COMPACT_ATOMS: atom_id res chain seq x y z
N GLU A 1 28.58 -34.11 -23.12
CA GLU A 1 27.63 -33.01 -23.42
C GLU A 1 27.07 -32.34 -22.17
N GLU A 2 26.83 -33.07 -21.08
CA GLU A 2 26.39 -32.51 -19.78
C GLU A 2 27.18 -31.29 -19.31
N ALA A 3 28.52 -31.37 -19.25
CA ALA A 3 29.34 -30.26 -18.77
C ALA A 3 29.18 -28.95 -19.58
N LYS A 4 28.86 -29.05 -20.88
CA LYS A 4 28.61 -27.89 -21.73
C LYS A 4 27.23 -27.29 -21.46
N ALA A 5 26.22 -28.14 -21.23
CA ALA A 5 24.87 -27.71 -20.87
C ALA A 5 24.84 -27.03 -19.49
N THR A 6 25.57 -27.57 -18.50
CA THR A 6 25.71 -26.96 -17.17
C THR A 6 26.39 -25.60 -17.26
N ALA A 7 27.52 -25.50 -17.97
CA ALA A 7 28.24 -24.24 -18.15
C ALA A 7 27.40 -23.16 -18.86
N THR A 8 26.55 -23.54 -19.82
CA THR A 8 25.62 -22.59 -20.47
C THR A 8 24.48 -22.14 -19.55
N GLY A 9 23.99 -23.03 -18.67
CA GLY A 9 22.99 -22.69 -17.66
C GLY A 9 23.54 -21.76 -16.58
N ASP A 10 24.75 -22.03 -16.11
CA ASP A 10 25.46 -21.18 -15.12
C ASP A 10 25.77 -19.81 -15.71
N LEU A 11 26.16 -19.73 -16.99
CA LEU A 11 26.38 -18.46 -17.69
C LEU A 11 25.07 -17.64 -17.83
N ALA A 12 23.95 -18.29 -18.14
CA ALA A 12 22.65 -17.61 -18.21
C ALA A 12 22.17 -17.12 -16.83
N THR A 13 22.47 -17.86 -15.77
CA THR A 13 22.12 -17.49 -14.40
C THR A 13 22.98 -16.32 -13.92
N THR A 14 24.30 -16.40 -14.10
CA THR A 14 25.24 -15.34 -13.71
C THR A 14 25.03 -14.04 -14.48
N THR A 15 24.65 -14.09 -15.76
CA THR A 15 24.32 -12.88 -16.53
C THR A 15 23.03 -12.21 -16.04
N LYS A 16 22.04 -12.99 -15.61
CA LYS A 16 20.82 -12.46 -15.00
C LYS A 16 21.11 -11.85 -13.62
N GLU A 17 21.86 -12.55 -12.77
CA GLU A 17 22.25 -12.05 -11.45
C GLU A 17 23.08 -10.76 -11.55
N LEU A 18 23.95 -10.64 -12.56
CA LEU A 18 24.71 -9.42 -12.81
C LEU A 18 23.79 -8.23 -13.16
N ALA A 19 22.80 -8.43 -14.04
CA ALA A 19 21.85 -7.40 -14.43
C ALA A 19 20.96 -6.95 -13.24
N ASP A 20 20.54 -7.91 -12.42
CA ASP A 20 19.77 -7.65 -11.20
C ASP A 20 20.62 -6.88 -10.17
N ALA A 21 21.90 -7.23 -10.01
CA ALA A 21 22.83 -6.55 -9.12
C ALA A 21 23.15 -5.11 -9.58
N GLU A 22 23.36 -4.88 -10.88
CA GLU A 22 23.54 -3.53 -11.44
C GLU A 22 22.31 -2.65 -11.23
N SER A 23 21.11 -3.23 -11.41
CA SER A 23 19.84 -2.55 -11.17
C SER A 23 19.65 -2.19 -9.69
N ALA A 24 19.96 -3.12 -8.79
CA ALA A 24 19.91 -2.90 -7.35
C ALA A 24 20.91 -1.85 -6.89
N LEU A 25 22.14 -1.85 -7.44
CA LEU A 25 23.16 -0.84 -7.14
C LEU A 25 22.71 0.56 -7.55
N LYS A 26 22.12 0.70 -8.74
CA LYS A 26 21.59 1.98 -9.21
C LYS A 26 20.47 2.48 -8.30
N LEU A 27 19.52 1.61 -7.97
CA LEU A 27 18.41 1.93 -7.07
C LEU A 27 18.90 2.34 -5.66
N ALA A 28 19.91 1.65 -5.14
CA ALA A 28 20.50 1.99 -3.84
C ALA A 28 21.18 3.37 -3.86
N ASN A 29 21.88 3.69 -4.94
CA ASN A 29 22.55 4.98 -5.10
C ASN A 29 21.53 6.13 -5.20
N ASP A 30 20.50 5.95 -6.04
CA ASP A 30 19.42 6.94 -6.19
C ASP A 30 18.67 7.17 -4.87
N ASN A 31 18.36 6.10 -4.13
CA ASN A 31 17.72 6.21 -2.81
C ASN A 31 18.61 6.90 -1.78
N CYS A 32 19.91 6.63 -1.78
CA CYS A 32 20.86 7.28 -0.88
C CYS A 32 20.93 8.79 -1.14
N MET A 33 21.04 9.19 -2.41
CA MET A 33 21.11 10.59 -2.80
C MET A 33 19.81 11.34 -2.50
N ARG A 34 18.65 10.71 -2.77
CA ARG A 34 17.35 11.30 -2.44
C ARG A 34 17.17 11.47 -0.93
N THR A 35 17.50 10.44 -0.14
CA THR A 35 17.38 10.50 1.32
C THR A 35 18.30 11.56 1.92
N ALA A 36 19.52 11.71 1.41
CA ALA A 36 20.44 12.76 1.85
C ALA A 36 19.89 14.17 1.53
N ALA A 37 19.34 14.37 0.33
CA ALA A 37 18.72 15.64 -0.07
C ALA A 37 17.48 15.96 0.77
N ASP A 38 16.59 14.98 0.99
CA ASP A 38 15.40 15.13 1.82
C ASP A 38 15.79 15.46 3.28
N HIS A 39 16.82 14.80 3.81
CA HIS A 39 17.31 15.09 5.16
C HIS A 39 17.84 16.52 5.28
N GLU A 40 18.66 16.97 4.33
CA GLU A 40 19.17 18.35 4.32
C GLU A 40 18.03 19.39 4.24
N ALA A 41 17.01 19.13 3.42
CA ALA A 41 15.83 19.99 3.33
C ALA A 41 15.05 20.04 4.66
N THR A 42 14.86 18.89 5.32
CA THR A 42 14.15 18.85 6.62
C THR A 42 14.91 19.55 7.74
N VAL A 43 16.23 19.46 7.77
CA VAL A 43 17.07 20.16 8.77
C VAL A 43 16.99 21.67 8.56
N LYS A 44 17.08 22.15 7.31
CA LYS A 44 16.93 23.58 7.00
C LYS A 44 15.55 24.10 7.39
N ALA A 45 14.48 23.38 7.02
CA ALA A 45 13.12 23.75 7.40
C ALA A 45 12.95 23.81 8.92
N ARG A 46 13.50 22.85 9.66
CA ARG A 46 13.44 22.82 11.13
C ARG A 46 14.21 23.98 11.78
N ASP A 47 15.36 24.36 11.24
CA ASP A 47 16.12 25.53 11.71
C ASP A 47 15.34 26.83 11.48
N GLU A 48 14.63 26.95 10.36
CA GLU A 48 13.74 28.07 10.08
C GLU A 48 12.53 28.08 11.03
N GLU A 49 11.90 26.94 11.28
CA GLU A 49 10.82 26.81 12.28
C GLU A 49 11.26 27.24 13.67
N LEU A 50 12.47 26.82 14.11
CA LEU A 50 13.01 27.21 15.41
C LEU A 50 13.26 28.71 15.52
N LYS A 51 13.69 29.37 14.43
CA LYS A 51 13.82 30.84 14.38
C LYS A 51 12.47 31.52 14.51
N VAL A 52 11.45 31.03 13.80
CA VAL A 52 10.09 31.58 13.89
C VAL A 52 9.52 31.41 15.29
N ILE A 53 9.72 30.25 15.94
CA ILE A 53 9.30 30.01 17.32
C ILE A 53 10.04 30.95 18.29
N ALA A 54 11.34 31.17 18.09
CA ALA A 54 12.12 32.09 18.92
C ALA A 54 11.62 33.53 18.78
N GLU A 55 11.28 33.96 17.56
CA GLU A 55 10.74 35.29 17.29
C GLU A 55 9.31 35.45 17.85
N ALA A 56 8.45 34.45 17.69
CA ALA A 56 7.13 34.43 18.32
C ALA A 56 7.22 34.49 19.86
N LYS A 57 8.17 33.77 20.47
CA LYS A 57 8.44 33.86 21.91
C LYS A 57 8.89 35.26 22.31
N LYS A 58 9.76 35.90 21.51
CA LYS A 58 10.22 37.26 21.75
C LYS A 58 9.05 38.26 21.68
N ILE A 59 8.21 38.18 20.65
CA ILE A 59 7.01 39.01 20.51
C ILE A 59 6.08 38.82 21.71
N LEU A 60 5.88 37.58 22.16
CA LEU A 60 5.08 37.29 23.36
C LEU A 60 5.69 37.92 24.63
N VAL A 61 7.01 37.88 24.80
CA VAL A 61 7.69 38.51 25.94
C VAL A 61 7.62 40.04 25.87
N ASP A 62 7.86 40.62 24.70
CA ASP A 62 7.89 42.08 24.49
C ASP A 62 6.47 42.67 24.59
N SER A 63 5.44 41.97 24.09
CA SER A 63 4.02 42.37 24.19
C SER A 63 3.42 42.19 25.58
N THR A 64 4.09 41.47 26.49
CA THR A 64 3.60 41.21 27.85
C THR A 64 4.38 41.97 28.94
N THR A 65 5.06 43.06 28.58
CA THR A 65 5.93 43.92 29.42
C THR A 65 5.27 44.63 30.62
N GLY A 66 4.18 44.09 31.16
CA GLY A 66 3.64 44.40 32.48
C GLY A 66 3.05 43.20 33.25
N ALA A 67 2.89 42.03 32.63
CA ALA A 67 2.26 40.85 33.25
C ALA A 67 3.26 39.75 33.65
N VAL A 68 4.48 39.76 33.09
CA VAL A 68 5.46 38.67 33.28
C VAL A 68 6.20 38.74 34.61
N THR A 69 6.46 39.95 35.13
CA THR A 69 7.16 40.12 36.42
C THR A 69 6.35 39.67 37.63
N GLN A 70 5.01 39.67 37.55
CA GLN A 70 4.15 39.10 38.60
C GLN A 70 3.84 37.60 38.40
N SER A 71 3.93 37.08 37.18
CA SER A 71 3.42 35.73 36.85
C SER A 71 4.49 34.63 36.80
N TYR A 72 5.77 34.99 36.66
CA TYR A 72 6.87 34.01 36.51
C TYR A 72 8.03 34.22 37.49
N SER A 73 7.75 34.74 38.69
CA SER A 73 8.66 34.53 39.82
C SER A 73 8.57 33.06 40.23
N PHE A 74 9.52 32.28 39.73
CA PHE A 74 9.75 30.88 40.05
C PHE A 74 10.32 30.72 41.47
N LEU A 75 9.78 31.44 42.46
CA LEU A 75 9.92 31.06 43.86
C LEU A 75 8.83 30.05 44.18
N GLN A 76 9.28 28.81 44.36
CA GLN A 76 8.59 27.74 45.04
C GLN A 76 8.20 28.14 46.48
N THR A 77 7.28 29.10 46.67
CA THR A 77 6.69 29.41 47.99
C THR A 77 5.26 29.91 47.90
N VAL A 78 4.54 29.60 46.82
CA VAL A 78 3.08 29.47 46.95
C VAL A 78 2.80 27.97 46.96
N ARG A 79 3.00 27.36 48.14
CA ARG A 79 2.04 26.32 48.55
C ARG A 79 0.70 26.99 48.34
N ALA A 80 -0.01 26.60 47.27
CA ALA A 80 -1.44 26.87 47.17
C ALA A 80 -1.98 26.36 48.50
N ARG A 81 -2.30 27.30 49.37
CA ARG A 81 -2.79 27.00 50.69
C ARG A 81 -4.17 26.45 50.38
N LEU A 82 -4.28 25.14 50.28
CA LEU A 82 -5.54 24.41 50.20
C LEU A 82 -6.25 24.75 51.51
N GLN A 83 -6.90 25.90 51.55
CA GLN A 83 -7.49 26.46 52.77
C GLN A 83 -8.87 25.85 53.00
N THR A 84 -9.48 25.34 51.94
CA THR A 84 -10.84 24.81 51.95
C THR A 84 -10.91 23.39 51.38
N ARG A 85 -11.93 22.63 51.79
CA ARG A 85 -12.21 21.30 51.22
C ARG A 85 -12.51 21.34 49.73
N ALA A 86 -13.06 22.45 49.23
CA ALA A 86 -13.34 22.66 47.82
C ALA A 86 -12.04 22.73 47.00
N ASP A 87 -11.00 23.40 47.51
CA ASP A 87 -9.71 23.49 46.82
C ASP A 87 -9.05 22.10 46.66
N LEU A 88 -9.17 21.25 47.68
CA LEU A 88 -8.64 19.88 47.65
C LEU A 88 -9.39 19.02 46.62
N ALA A 89 -10.72 19.02 46.66
CA ALA A 89 -11.55 18.28 45.71
C ALA A 89 -11.28 18.70 44.26
N ASN A 90 -11.10 20.00 44.03
CA ASN A 90 -10.81 20.52 42.69
C ASN A 90 -9.40 20.09 42.21
N ALA A 91 -8.40 20.06 43.11
CA ALA A 91 -7.06 19.57 42.79
C ALA A 91 -7.03 18.06 42.48
N GLU A 92 -7.85 17.27 43.18
CA GLU A 92 -8.02 15.84 42.91
C GLU A 92 -8.61 15.60 41.52
N VAL A 93 -9.67 16.33 41.15
CA VAL A 93 -10.27 16.23 39.80
C VAL A 93 -9.24 16.56 38.71
N LEU A 94 -8.46 17.63 38.90
CA LEU A 94 -7.39 17.98 37.96
C LEU A 94 -6.36 16.86 37.81
N ASN A 95 -5.95 16.24 38.92
CA ASN A 95 -4.98 15.15 38.91
C ASN A 95 -5.51 13.90 38.22
N VAL A 96 -6.79 13.58 38.44
CA VAL A 96 -7.47 12.46 37.76
C VAL A 96 -7.49 12.72 36.24
N VAL A 97 -7.97 13.88 35.79
CA VAL A 97 -8.03 14.18 34.34
C VAL A 97 -6.63 14.19 33.71
N LYS A 98 -5.61 14.72 34.41
CA LYS A 98 -4.21 14.65 33.93
C LYS A 98 -3.66 13.23 33.87
N LYS A 99 -4.02 12.38 34.81
CA LYS A 99 -3.63 10.96 34.81
C LYS A 99 -4.26 10.24 33.64
N LEU A 100 -5.57 10.39 33.41
CA LEU A 100 -6.26 9.82 32.26
C LEU A 100 -5.68 10.34 30.92
N ALA A 101 -5.35 11.63 30.84
CA ALA A 101 -4.71 12.19 29.64
C ALA A 101 -3.36 11.51 29.32
N LYS A 102 -2.59 11.14 30.35
CA LYS A 102 -1.31 10.44 30.19
C LYS A 102 -1.50 8.96 29.88
N GLU A 103 -2.44 8.29 30.54
CA GLU A 103 -2.70 6.86 30.33
C GLU A 103 -3.29 6.58 28.95
N HIS A 104 -4.18 7.44 28.45
CA HIS A 104 -4.81 7.30 27.15
C HIS A 104 -4.12 8.12 26.05
N HIS A 105 -2.99 8.78 26.34
CA HIS A 105 -2.28 9.67 25.42
C HIS A 105 -3.19 10.69 24.69
N SER A 106 -4.26 11.13 25.36
CA SER A 106 -5.30 11.94 24.73
C SER A 106 -4.98 13.44 24.86
N ALA A 107 -4.71 14.07 23.72
CA ALA A 107 -4.53 15.51 23.63
C ALA A 107 -5.79 16.28 24.07
N ALA A 108 -6.98 15.74 23.79
CA ALA A 108 -8.25 16.33 24.19
C ALA A 108 -8.41 16.35 25.73
N LEU A 109 -8.05 15.27 26.42
CA LEU A 109 -8.05 15.22 27.89
C LEU A 109 -6.97 16.13 28.50
N ALA A 110 -5.80 16.26 27.86
CA ALA A 110 -4.75 17.18 28.30
C ALA A 110 -5.18 18.65 28.17
N GLN A 111 -5.88 19.00 27.09
CA GLN A 111 -6.48 20.32 26.89
C GLN A 111 -7.61 20.58 27.90
N LEU A 112 -8.45 19.58 28.18
CA LEU A 112 -9.49 19.68 29.19
C LEU A 112 -8.88 19.94 30.59
N ALA A 113 -7.84 19.20 30.98
CA ALA A 113 -7.13 19.43 32.24
C ALA A 113 -6.60 20.88 32.34
N SER A 114 -6.08 21.42 31.24
CA SER A 114 -5.58 22.80 31.19
C SER A 114 -6.72 23.83 31.35
N ARG A 115 -7.88 23.58 30.73
CA ARG A 115 -9.08 24.42 30.88
C ARG A 115 -9.65 24.36 32.29
N ILE A 116 -9.70 23.18 32.90
CA ILE A 116 -10.12 22.98 34.30
C ILE A 116 -9.21 23.77 35.24
N ALA A 117 -7.88 23.69 35.05
CA ALA A 117 -6.93 24.45 35.86
C ALA A 117 -7.13 25.98 35.75
N ALA A 118 -7.47 26.49 34.56
CA ALA A 118 -7.75 27.90 34.33
C ALA A 118 -9.06 28.34 35.01
N VAL A 119 -10.12 27.55 34.86
CA VAL A 119 -11.43 27.81 35.48
C VAL A 119 -11.32 27.80 37.01
N MET A 120 -10.54 26.89 37.59
CA MET A 120 -10.33 26.83 39.03
C MET A 120 -9.54 28.03 39.57
N LYS A 121 -8.54 28.53 38.83
CA LYS A 121 -7.74 29.70 39.25
C LYS A 121 -8.50 31.02 39.12
N LEU A 122 -9.34 31.16 38.09
CA LEU A 122 -10.03 32.41 37.76
C LEU A 122 -11.45 32.49 38.33
N GLY A 123 -12.12 31.35 38.52
CA GLY A 123 -13.51 31.28 39.00
C GLY A 123 -13.69 31.79 40.43
N ALA A 124 -12.68 31.63 41.28
CA ALA A 124 -12.69 32.16 42.65
C ALA A 124 -12.78 33.70 42.72
N TYR A 125 -12.40 34.41 41.65
CA TYR A 125 -12.46 35.87 41.58
C TYR A 125 -13.80 36.42 41.05
N ALA A 126 -14.59 35.59 40.36
CA ALA A 126 -15.79 36.03 39.64
C ALA A 126 -17.11 35.71 40.36
N GLY A 127 -17.09 35.02 41.51
CA GLY A 127 -18.30 34.65 42.27
C GLY A 127 -19.15 33.53 41.65
N GLU A 128 -18.75 32.99 40.49
CA GLU A 128 -19.33 31.77 39.91
C GLU A 128 -18.83 30.52 40.65
N ASP A 129 -19.59 29.42 40.66
CA ASP A 129 -19.12 28.12 41.16
C ASP A 129 -18.21 27.44 40.12
N PRO A 130 -16.87 27.46 40.28
CA PRO A 130 -15.96 26.83 39.33
C PRO A 130 -16.20 25.31 39.19
N PHE A 131 -16.76 24.64 40.19
CA PHE A 131 -17.00 23.19 40.14
C PHE A 131 -18.18 22.83 39.23
N ALA A 132 -19.25 23.64 39.21
CA ALA A 132 -20.35 23.49 38.28
C ALA A 132 -19.88 23.57 36.82
N LYS A 133 -18.96 24.50 36.53
CA LYS A 133 -18.38 24.69 35.19
C LYS A 133 -17.47 23.53 34.78
N VAL A 134 -16.69 22.98 35.72
CA VAL A 134 -15.87 21.78 35.49
C VAL A 134 -16.74 20.56 35.18
N LYS A 135 -17.86 20.37 35.91
CA LYS A 135 -18.84 19.32 35.60
C LYS A 135 -19.42 19.46 34.19
N GLY A 136 -19.78 20.68 33.78
CA GLY A 136 -20.24 20.94 32.41
C GLY A 136 -19.20 20.55 31.36
N LEU A 137 -17.95 21.00 31.52
CA LEU A 137 -16.87 20.67 30.59
C LEU A 137 -16.57 19.16 30.48
N ILE A 138 -16.69 18.42 31.59
CA ILE A 138 -16.54 16.96 31.60
C ILE A 138 -17.75 16.30 30.94
N GLY A 139 -18.98 16.75 31.24
CA GLY A 139 -20.21 16.23 30.63
C GLY A 139 -20.26 16.45 29.12
N ASP A 140 -19.82 17.61 28.63
CA ASP A 140 -19.72 17.91 27.20
C ASP A 140 -18.71 16.99 26.49
N LEU A 141 -17.59 16.69 27.15
CA LEU A 141 -16.60 15.77 26.60
C LEU A 141 -17.13 14.33 26.55
N ILE A 142 -17.82 13.88 27.62
CA ILE A 142 -18.45 12.54 27.65
C ILE A 142 -19.47 12.41 26.53
N SER A 143 -20.37 13.40 26.40
CA SER A 143 -21.41 13.37 25.36
C SER A 143 -20.82 13.33 23.95
N ARG A 144 -19.71 14.05 23.72
CA ARG A 144 -18.98 13.99 22.45
C ARG A 144 -18.36 12.62 22.22
N LEU A 145 -17.70 12.05 23.22
CA LEU A 145 -17.06 10.73 23.11
C LEU A 145 -18.09 9.61 22.87
N GLU A 146 -19.26 9.69 23.49
CA GLU A 146 -20.36 8.73 23.26
C GLU A 146 -20.90 8.83 21.82
N ALA A 147 -21.05 10.05 21.29
CA ALA A 147 -21.47 10.27 19.91
C ALA A 147 -20.41 9.78 18.90
N GLU A 148 -19.13 10.07 19.15
CA GLU A 148 -18.00 9.60 18.33
C GLU A 148 -17.92 8.07 18.34
N ALA A 149 -18.04 7.43 19.50
CA ALA A 149 -18.04 5.97 19.62
C ALA A 149 -19.21 5.31 18.85
N GLY A 150 -20.40 5.92 18.87
CA GLY A 150 -21.54 5.45 18.08
C GLY A 150 -21.27 5.53 16.58
N SER A 151 -20.73 6.65 16.10
CA SER A 151 -20.37 6.84 14.69
C SER A 151 -19.28 5.86 14.26
N GLU A 152 -18.23 5.71 15.07
CA GLU A 152 -17.10 4.81 14.79
C GLU A 152 -17.55 3.35 14.74
N ALA A 153 -18.48 2.92 15.60
CA ALA A 153 -19.04 1.58 15.55
C ALA A 153 -19.79 1.32 14.23
N THR A 154 -20.57 2.29 13.75
CA THR A 154 -21.27 2.17 12.46
C THR A 154 -20.32 2.16 11.27
N GLU A 155 -19.30 3.02 11.29
CA GLU A 155 -18.31 3.11 10.22
C GLU A 155 -17.39 1.89 10.19
N LYS A 156 -17.01 1.36 11.36
CA LYS A 156 -16.29 0.09 11.45
C LYS A 156 -17.10 -1.06 10.87
N ALA A 157 -18.38 -1.17 11.24
CA ALA A 157 -19.25 -2.22 10.70
C ALA A 157 -19.37 -2.13 9.17
N TYR A 158 -19.49 -0.90 8.64
CA TYR A 158 -19.49 -0.66 7.20
C TYR A 158 -18.15 -1.04 6.55
N CYS A 159 -17.02 -0.62 7.13
CA CYS A 159 -15.69 -0.96 6.62
C CYS A 159 -15.46 -2.48 6.60
N ASP A 160 -15.78 -3.16 7.69
CA ASP A 160 -15.64 -4.62 7.80
C ASP A 160 -16.50 -5.34 6.75
N GLU A 161 -17.74 -4.89 6.54
CA GLU A 161 -18.65 -5.47 5.53
C GLU A 161 -18.14 -5.24 4.10
N GLN A 162 -17.68 -4.03 3.77
CA GLN A 162 -17.19 -3.72 2.42
C GLN A 162 -15.86 -4.42 2.13
N ILE A 163 -14.98 -4.55 3.11
CA ILE A 163 -13.73 -5.29 2.97
C ILE A 163 -14.03 -6.78 2.70
N ALA A 164 -14.93 -7.39 3.48
CA ALA A 164 -15.32 -8.79 3.27
C ALA A 164 -15.88 -9.00 1.85
N LYS A 165 -16.84 -8.17 1.42
CA LYS A 165 -17.41 -8.22 0.06
C LYS A 165 -16.36 -8.06 -1.04
N THR A 166 -15.37 -7.20 -0.81
CA THR A 166 -14.30 -6.93 -1.78
C THR A 166 -13.33 -8.10 -1.89
N GLU A 167 -12.93 -8.71 -0.77
CA GLU A 167 -12.06 -9.88 -0.76
C GLU A 167 -12.74 -11.10 -1.39
N ASP A 168 -14.04 -11.32 -1.12
CA ASP A 168 -14.82 -12.38 -1.78
C ASP A 168 -14.82 -12.21 -3.31
N LYS A 169 -15.14 -10.99 -3.78
CA LYS A 169 -15.14 -10.67 -5.23
C LYS A 169 -13.76 -10.80 -5.87
N LYS A 170 -12.72 -10.43 -5.13
CA LYS A 170 -11.34 -10.57 -5.59
C LYS A 170 -10.96 -12.04 -5.72
N GLY A 171 -11.38 -12.90 -4.80
CA GLY A 171 -11.22 -14.35 -4.90
C GLY A 171 -11.91 -14.92 -6.14
N GLU A 172 -13.19 -14.59 -6.36
CA GLU A 172 -13.94 -15.02 -7.56
C GLU A 172 -13.24 -14.60 -8.86
N LEU A 173 -12.79 -13.34 -8.93
CA LEU A 173 -12.08 -12.82 -10.11
C LEU A 173 -10.73 -13.51 -10.32
N GLN A 174 -9.99 -13.82 -9.25
CA GLN A 174 -8.73 -14.56 -9.35
C GLN A 174 -8.94 -16.00 -9.86
N ASP A 175 -9.98 -16.68 -9.38
CA ASP A 175 -10.35 -18.01 -9.86
C ASP A 175 -10.74 -17.99 -11.34
N ASP A 176 -11.48 -16.97 -11.77
CA ASP A 176 -11.86 -16.84 -13.18
C ASP A 176 -10.67 -16.50 -14.08
N VAL A 177 -9.73 -15.67 -13.62
CA VAL A 177 -8.46 -15.44 -14.31
C VAL A 177 -7.67 -16.74 -14.45
N ALA A 178 -7.58 -17.56 -13.40
CA ALA A 178 -6.90 -18.85 -13.45
C ALA A 178 -7.57 -19.81 -14.46
N LYS A 179 -8.91 -19.92 -14.44
CA LYS A 179 -9.67 -20.74 -15.40
C LYS A 179 -9.47 -20.28 -16.84
N LEU A 180 -9.53 -18.98 -17.09
CA LEU A 180 -9.35 -18.42 -18.43
C LEU A 180 -7.91 -18.64 -18.92
N THR A 181 -6.92 -18.50 -18.05
CA THR A 181 -5.51 -18.76 -18.37
C THR A 181 -5.31 -20.22 -18.77
N ALA A 182 -5.84 -21.18 -17.99
CA ALA A 182 -5.76 -22.60 -18.33
C ALA A 182 -6.45 -22.94 -19.67
N LYS A 183 -7.58 -22.28 -19.98
CA LYS A 183 -8.25 -22.43 -21.29
C LYS A 183 -7.43 -21.86 -22.43
N ILE A 184 -6.76 -20.72 -22.23
CA ILE A 184 -5.85 -20.11 -23.20
C ILE A 184 -4.70 -21.07 -23.50
N ASP A 185 -4.07 -21.64 -22.46
CA ASP A 185 -2.96 -22.58 -22.63
C ASP A 185 -3.40 -23.85 -23.38
N GLN A 186 -4.58 -24.39 -23.04
CA GLN A 186 -5.14 -25.53 -23.76
C GLN A 186 -5.42 -25.21 -25.24
N ALA A 187 -5.98 -24.03 -25.53
CA ALA A 187 -6.25 -23.60 -26.89
C ALA A 187 -4.94 -23.36 -27.68
N ALA A 188 -3.91 -22.80 -27.04
CA ALA A 188 -2.60 -22.60 -27.64
C ALA A 188 -1.93 -23.94 -27.98
N ALA A 189 -1.98 -24.92 -27.08
CA ALA A 189 -1.48 -26.27 -27.33
C ALA A 189 -2.18 -26.94 -28.52
N ARG A 190 -3.53 -26.91 -28.55
CA ARG A 190 -4.31 -27.42 -29.70
C ARG A 190 -4.00 -26.70 -30.99
N SER A 191 -3.78 -25.38 -30.95
CA SER A 191 -3.39 -24.62 -32.14
C SER A 191 -2.03 -25.05 -32.67
N ALA A 192 -1.07 -25.35 -31.79
CA ALA A 192 0.23 -25.87 -32.17
C ALA A 192 0.14 -27.29 -32.76
N GLU A 193 -0.65 -28.17 -32.14
CA GLU A 193 -0.92 -29.53 -32.61
C GLU A 193 -1.53 -29.53 -34.02
N LEU A 194 -2.63 -28.78 -34.22
CA LEU A 194 -3.29 -28.66 -35.53
C LEU A 194 -2.36 -28.09 -36.61
N LYS A 195 -1.46 -27.15 -36.27
CA LYS A 195 -0.45 -26.66 -37.21
C LYS A 195 0.55 -27.76 -37.60
N GLY A 196 0.91 -28.63 -36.66
CA GLY A 196 1.72 -29.81 -36.91
C GLY A 196 1.03 -30.79 -37.87
N GLU A 197 -0.22 -31.16 -37.56
CA GLU A 197 -1.04 -32.05 -38.40
C GLU A 197 -1.23 -31.51 -39.81
N VAL A 198 -1.50 -30.20 -39.96
CA VAL A 198 -1.62 -29.56 -41.29
C VAL A 198 -0.32 -29.72 -42.09
N LYS A 199 0.84 -29.55 -41.45
CA LYS A 199 2.13 -29.69 -42.12
C LYS A 199 2.41 -31.13 -42.53
N GLU A 200 2.05 -32.10 -41.68
CA GLU A 200 2.18 -33.52 -41.97
C GLU A 200 1.28 -33.95 -43.13
N LEU A 201 -0.02 -33.63 -43.05
CA LEU A 201 -1.00 -33.92 -44.11
C LEU A 201 -0.60 -33.27 -45.45
N GLN A 202 -0.05 -32.06 -45.44
CA GLN A 202 0.49 -31.42 -46.64
C GLN A 202 1.66 -32.21 -47.25
N GLY A 203 2.53 -32.78 -46.41
CA GLY A 203 3.64 -33.63 -46.84
C GLY A 203 3.16 -34.96 -47.42
N GLU A 204 2.19 -35.60 -46.77
CA GLU A 204 1.55 -36.82 -47.27
C GLU A 204 0.86 -36.58 -48.61
N LEU A 205 0.09 -35.49 -48.74
CA LEU A 205 -0.58 -35.13 -49.99
C LEU A 205 0.42 -34.91 -51.14
N ALA A 206 1.55 -34.25 -50.86
CA ALA A 206 2.61 -34.06 -51.85
C ALA A 206 3.27 -35.39 -52.27
N THR A 207 3.42 -36.33 -51.33
CA THR A 207 3.96 -37.67 -51.60
C THR A 207 2.99 -38.48 -52.46
N LEU A 208 1.73 -38.53 -52.06
CA LEU A 208 0.66 -39.20 -52.81
C LEU A 208 0.52 -38.63 -54.23
N ALA A 209 0.62 -37.31 -54.39
CA ALA A 209 0.58 -36.67 -55.72
C ALA A 209 1.77 -37.08 -56.61
N ARG A 210 2.96 -37.29 -56.04
CA ARG A 210 4.12 -37.80 -56.80
C ARG A 210 3.92 -39.26 -57.20
N GLU A 211 3.49 -40.10 -56.26
CA GLU A 211 3.21 -41.52 -56.54
C GLU A 211 2.14 -41.68 -57.62
N GLN A 212 1.06 -40.89 -57.55
CA GLN A 212 0.02 -40.86 -58.58
C GLN A 212 0.59 -40.47 -59.95
N ALA A 213 1.43 -39.43 -60.02
CA ALA A 213 2.07 -39.00 -61.26
C ALA A 213 3.02 -40.06 -61.84
N GLU A 214 3.76 -40.78 -61.00
CA GLU A 214 4.62 -41.90 -61.41
C GLU A 214 3.80 -43.09 -61.94
N MET A 215 2.70 -43.43 -61.26
CA MET A 215 1.77 -44.46 -61.73
C MET A 215 1.13 -44.10 -63.07
N ASP A 216 0.67 -42.86 -63.23
CA ASP A 216 0.08 -42.37 -64.48
C ASP A 216 1.10 -42.40 -65.63
N ARG A 217 2.35 -42.00 -65.36
CA ARG A 217 3.44 -42.07 -66.34
C ARG A 217 3.74 -43.51 -66.77
N THR A 218 3.81 -44.43 -65.81
CA THR A 218 4.02 -45.86 -66.08
C THR A 218 2.87 -46.45 -66.89
N ARG A 219 1.63 -46.09 -66.55
CA ARG A 219 0.44 -46.53 -67.29
C ARG A 219 0.41 -46.00 -68.72
N GLN A 220 0.80 -44.74 -68.93
CA GLN A 220 0.93 -44.18 -70.28
C GLN A 220 2.00 -44.91 -71.10
N GLY A 221 3.18 -45.15 -70.51
CA GLY A 221 4.27 -45.88 -71.17
C GLY A 221 3.86 -47.31 -71.56
N THR A 222 3.29 -48.06 -70.61
CA THR A 222 2.80 -49.42 -70.89
C THR A 222 1.68 -49.45 -71.92
N HIS A 223 0.80 -48.44 -71.94
CA HIS A 223 -0.22 -48.32 -72.98
C HIS A 223 0.39 -48.06 -74.36
N THR A 224 1.37 -47.14 -74.46
CA THR A 224 2.06 -46.89 -75.74
C THR A 224 2.76 -48.13 -76.25
N ASP A 225 3.49 -48.85 -75.39
CA ASP A 225 4.19 -50.09 -75.75
C ASP A 225 3.21 -51.17 -76.22
N TYR A 226 2.07 -51.32 -75.53
CA TYR A 226 1.01 -52.25 -75.92
C TYR A 226 0.41 -51.91 -77.29
N THR A 227 0.12 -50.63 -77.56
CA THR A 227 -0.45 -50.21 -78.86
C THR A 227 0.51 -50.46 -80.01
N GLN A 228 1.82 -50.22 -79.82
CA GLN A 228 2.83 -50.52 -80.82
C GLN A 228 2.97 -52.02 -81.06
N ALA A 229 3.02 -52.82 -79.99
CA ALA A 229 3.09 -54.28 -80.10
C ALA A 229 1.86 -54.87 -80.80
N LYS A 230 0.66 -54.35 -80.49
CA LYS A 230 -0.59 -54.75 -81.14
C LYS A 230 -0.61 -54.44 -82.64
N ALA A 231 -0.19 -53.24 -83.04
CA ALA A 231 -0.10 -52.88 -84.45
C ALA A 231 0.87 -53.80 -85.22
N GLY A 232 2.04 -54.08 -84.65
CA GLY A 232 3.00 -55.01 -85.26
C GLY A 232 2.50 -56.46 -85.36
N LEU A 233 1.58 -56.88 -84.49
CA LEU A 233 0.92 -58.19 -84.55
C LEU A 233 -0.24 -58.23 -85.56
N GLU A 234 -0.86 -57.10 -85.90
CA GLU A 234 -1.97 -57.03 -86.87
C GLU A 234 -1.47 -56.85 -88.32
N GLU A 235 -0.24 -56.37 -88.53
CA GLU A 235 0.40 -56.23 -89.85
C GLU A 235 1.17 -57.48 -90.34
N GLY A 236 1.34 -58.50 -89.48
CA GLY A 236 2.00 -59.78 -89.80
C GLY A 236 1.02 -60.93 -89.98
#